data_AF-A0A526YVA7-F1
#
_entry.id   AF-A0A526YVA7-F1
#
_cell.length_a   1.000
_cell.length_b   1.000
_cell.length_c   1.000
_cell.angle_alpha   90.00
_cell.angle_beta   90.00
_cell.angle_gamma   90.00
#
_symmetry.space_group_name_H-M   'P 1'
#
loop_
_entity.id
_entity.type
_entity.pdbx_description
1 polymer ?
#
loop_
_entity_poly.entity_id
_entity_poly.type
_entity_poly.pdbx_seq_one_letter_code
_entity_poly.pdbx_strand_id
1 'polypeptide(L)' 'MPQSRKIIIDTDPGQDDAVAILLALGSAELEIVGMTAVAGNVPLR' A
#
# COMPACT_ATOMS: atom_id res chain seq x y z
N MET A 1 4.14 -10.79 -20.22
CA MET A 1 4.48 -10.80 -18.77
C MET A 1 3.30 -11.46 -18.05
N PRO A 2 3.51 -12.27 -16.99
CA PRO A 2 2.40 -12.74 -16.20
C PRO A 2 1.56 -11.54 -15.73
N GLN A 3 0.24 -11.70 -15.71
CA GLN A 3 -0.70 -10.65 -15.30
C GLN A 3 -0.34 -10.16 -13.89
N SER A 4 -0.14 -8.85 -13.72
CA SER A 4 0.10 -8.23 -12.41
C SER A 4 -1.07 -8.53 -11.46
N ARG A 5 -0.75 -8.86 -10.20
CA ARG A 5 -1.76 -9.15 -9.18
C ARG A 5 -2.37 -7.83 -8.70
N LYS A 6 -3.68 -7.69 -8.89
CA LYS A 6 -4.44 -6.55 -8.38
C LYS A 6 -4.56 -6.61 -6.87
N ILE A 7 -4.22 -5.52 -6.19
CA ILE A 7 -4.28 -5.41 -4.72
C ILE A 7 -4.89 -4.08 -4.28
N ILE A 8 -5.47 -4.09 -3.09
CA ILE A 8 -5.83 -2.89 -2.32
C ILE A 8 -4.89 -2.85 -1.11
N ILE A 9 -4.38 -1.67 -0.77
CA ILE A 9 -3.60 -1.45 0.44
C ILE A 9 -4.51 -0.81 1.48
N ASP A 10 -4.71 -1.48 2.61
CA ASP A 10 -5.38 -0.94 3.80
C ASP A 10 -4.34 -0.87 4.93
N THR A 11 -4.08 0.32 5.46
CA THR A 11 -2.94 0.58 6.36
C THR A 11 -3.23 1.73 7.32
N ASP A 12 -2.62 1.71 8.51
CA ASP A 12 -2.55 2.82 9.46
C ASP A 12 -1.19 3.55 9.35
N PRO A 13 -1.06 4.55 8.44
CA PRO A 13 0.23 4.91 7.86
C PRO A 13 1.32 5.28 8.88
N GLY A 14 2.36 4.44 8.97
CA GLY A 14 3.61 4.66 9.69
C GLY A 14 4.83 4.76 8.76
N GLN A 15 6.03 4.79 9.36
CA GLN A 15 7.30 4.84 8.59
C GLN A 15 7.55 3.54 7.81
N ASP A 16 7.21 2.41 8.42
CA ASP A 16 7.27 1.07 7.86
C ASP A 16 6.24 0.87 6.74
N ASP A 17 5.01 1.37 6.91
CA ASP A 17 4.00 1.34 5.84
C ASP A 17 4.42 2.15 4.61
N ALA A 18 5.07 3.31 4.82
CA ALA A 18 5.59 4.11 3.72
C ALA A 18 6.61 3.33 2.88
N VAL A 19 7.50 2.58 3.53
CA VAL A 19 8.45 1.69 2.84
C VAL A 19 7.72 0.56 2.11
N ALA A 20 6.72 -0.06 2.73
CA ALA A 20 5.93 -1.12 2.10
C ALA A 20 5.16 -0.63 0.86
N ILE A 21 4.55 0.56 0.94
CA ILE A 21 3.87 1.21 -0.19
C ILE A 21 4.85 1.49 -1.32
N LEU A 22 6.04 2.04 -1.02
CA LEU A 22 7.06 2.31 -2.03
C LEU A 22 7.56 1.02 -2.72
N LEU A 23 7.77 -0.05 -1.95
CA LEU A 23 8.13 -1.36 -2.50
C LEU A 23 7.01 -1.93 -3.38
N ALA A 24 5.75 -1.79 -2.96
CA ALA A 24 4.62 -2.24 -3.75
C ALA A 24 4.46 -1.47 -5.06
N LEU A 25 4.62 -0.13 -5.04
CA LEU A 25 4.60 0.73 -6.23
C LEU A 25 5.75 0.44 -7.21
N GLY A 26 6.91 0.02 -6.70
CA GLY A 26 8.06 -0.35 -7.51
C GLY A 26 8.01 -1.76 -8.10
N SER A 27 7.04 -2.59 -7.69
CA SER A 27 6.94 -3.98 -8.13
C SER A 27 6.16 -4.12 -9.44
N ALA A 28 6.78 -4.71 -10.45
CA ALA A 28 6.10 -5.08 -11.70
C ALA A 28 5.09 -6.23 -11.52
N GLU A 29 5.10 -6.89 -10.36
CA GLU A 29 4.20 -8.01 -10.05
C GLU A 29 2.85 -7.55 -9.47
N LEU A 30 2.75 -6.28 -9.04
CA LEU A 30 1.59 -5.75 -8.34
C LEU A 30 0.93 -4.61 -9.13
N GLU A 31 -0.40 -4.61 -9.13
CA GLU A 31 -1.22 -3.50 -9.63
C GLU A 31 -2.05 -2.97 -8.46
N ILE A 32 -1.67 -1.80 -7.95
CA ILE A 32 -2.42 -1.16 -6.84
C ILE A 32 -3.65 -0.49 -7.45
N VAL A 33 -4.83 -1.02 -7.15
CA VAL A 33 -6.11 -0.52 -7.67
C VAL A 33 -6.85 0.38 -6.70
N GLY A 34 -6.35 0.52 -5.47
CA GLY A 34 -6.91 1.38 -4.44
C GLY A 34 -6.10 1.35 -3.15
N MET A 35 -6.30 2.36 -2.32
CA MET A 35 -5.68 2.47 -1.00
C MET A 35 -6.67 3.09 -0.01
N THR A 36 -6.75 2.53 1.19
CA THR A 36 -7.53 3.04 2.33
C THR A 36 -6.60 3.27 3.51
N ALA A 37 -6.94 4.28 4.32
CA ALA A 37 -6.21 4.61 5.53
C ALA A 37 -7.13 4.46 6.75
N VAL A 38 -6.62 3.81 7.79
CA VAL A 38 -7.30 3.69 9.09
C VAL A 38 -6.48 4.40 10.17
N ALA A 39 -7.13 4.78 11.28
CA ALA A 39 -6.42 5.31 12.43
C ALA A 39 -5.59 4.20 13.11
N GLY A 40 -4.38 4.53 13.56
CA GLY A 40 -3.51 3.60 14.27
C GLY A 40 -2.24 4.29 14.75
N ASN A 41 -1.11 4.03 14.10
CA ASN A 41 0.19 4.69 14.36
C ASN A 41 0.09 6.23 14.49
N VAL A 42 -0.81 6.84 13.71
CA VAL A 42 -1.10 8.27 13.73
C VAL A 42 -2.62 8.45 13.74
N PRO A 43 -3.17 9.44 14.47
CA PRO A 43 -4.59 9.75 14.41
C PRO A 43 -5.01 10.26 13.02
N LEU A 44 -6.22 9.87 12.58
CA LEU A 44 -6.88 10.50 11.43
C LEU A 44 -7.30 11.93 11.83
N ARG A 45 -6.97 12.91 10.98
CA ARG A 45 -7.37 14.32 11.15
C ARG A 45 -8.50 14.67 10.20
#